data_AF-A0A2E3W1G4-F1
#
_entry.id   AF-A0A2E3W1G4-F1
#
_cell.length_a   1.000
_cell.length_b   1.000
_cell.length_c   1.000
_cell.angle_alpha   90.00
_cell.angle_beta   90.00
_cell.angle_gamma   90.00
#
_symmetry.space_group_name_H-M   'P 1'
#
loop_
_entity.id
_entity.type
_entity.pdbx_description
1 polymer ?
#
loop_
_entity_poly.entity_id
_entity_poly.type
_entity_poly.pdbx_seq_one_letter_code
_entity_poly.pdbx_strand_id
1 'polypeptide(L)'
;MNIYTYTRPELYLKDMLAAKKEKNPQFSLRAWARLLGMKTHTPLQLMLASKRPIPKKYIPLFGKSLNLSDEEIVYLEIMIDHQRARNEEQKKKCFDRMQNVRNSKLSQAETTVQEEEKAPGLVLIKTEENSVNAYN
;
A
#
# COMPACT_ATOMS: atom_id res chain seq x y z
N MET A 1 -0.13 3.50 -2.06
CA MET A 1 0.59 2.24 -2.35
C MET A 1 -0.06 1.11 -1.59
N ASN A 2 -0.23 -0.03 -2.24
CA ASN A 2 -0.66 -1.27 -1.60
C ASN A 2 0.56 -2.00 -1.01
N ILE A 3 0.55 -2.36 0.28
CA ILE A 3 1.67 -3.06 0.93
C ILE A 3 1.88 -4.47 0.40
N TYR A 4 0.81 -5.14 -0.05
CA TYR A 4 0.82 -6.53 -0.50
C TYR A 4 1.63 -6.75 -1.78
N THR A 5 1.95 -5.69 -2.54
CA THR A 5 2.80 -5.78 -3.74
C THR A 5 4.30 -5.86 -3.41
N TYR A 6 4.67 -5.64 -2.14
CA TYR A 6 6.06 -5.63 -1.69
C TYR A 6 6.45 -6.95 -1.02
N THR A 7 7.69 -7.37 -1.24
CA THR A 7 8.30 -8.53 -0.55
C THR A 7 9.36 -8.07 0.46
N ARG A 8 9.90 -6.86 0.29
CA ARG A 8 10.96 -6.28 1.12
C ARG A 8 10.44 -5.07 1.88
N PRO A 9 10.49 -5.06 3.23
CA PRO A 9 9.91 -3.98 4.01
C PRO A 9 10.65 -2.64 3.80
N GLU A 10 11.95 -2.65 3.55
CA GLU A 10 12.72 -1.42 3.29
C GLU A 10 12.30 -0.66 2.03
N LEU A 11 11.83 -1.37 0.99
CA LEU A 11 11.40 -0.78 -0.28
C LEU A 11 10.06 -0.10 -0.06
N TYR A 12 9.13 -0.82 0.58
CA TYR A 12 7.85 -0.26 0.97
C TYR A 12 8.02 1.01 1.83
N LEU A 13 8.86 0.97 2.86
CA LEU A 13 9.08 2.13 3.72
C LEU A 13 9.75 3.31 3.01
N LYS A 14 10.64 3.06 2.03
CA LYS A 14 11.21 4.12 1.19
C LYS A 14 10.16 4.79 0.32
N ASP A 15 9.32 4.00 -0.32
CA ASP A 15 8.26 4.49 -1.20
C ASP A 15 7.23 5.28 -0.40
N MET A 16 6.89 4.82 0.81
CA MET A 16 6.01 5.57 1.71
C MET A 16 6.64 6.87 2.21
N LEU A 17 7.97 6.92 2.42
CA LEU A 17 8.66 8.17 2.72
C LEU A 17 8.61 9.14 1.53
N ALA A 18 8.80 8.64 0.31
CA ALA A 18 8.67 9.43 -0.91
C ALA A 18 7.25 9.99 -1.07
N ALA A 19 6.22 9.15 -0.91
CA ALA A 19 4.82 9.57 -0.97
C ALA A 19 4.47 10.62 0.10
N LYS A 20 5.03 10.50 1.31
CA LYS A 20 4.86 11.53 2.36
C LYS A 20 5.54 12.85 1.99
N LYS A 21 6.71 12.80 1.34
CA LYS A 21 7.43 13.98 0.86
C LYS A 21 6.71 14.67 -0.30
N GLU A 22 6.10 13.91 -1.20
CA GLU A 22 5.29 14.46 -2.28
C GLU A 22 4.08 15.21 -1.72
N LYS A 23 3.40 14.64 -0.72
CA LYS A 23 2.27 15.30 -0.05
C LYS A 23 2.67 16.49 0.82
N ASN A 24 3.85 16.43 1.43
CA ASN A 24 4.39 17.49 2.27
C ASN A 24 5.90 17.61 2.03
N PRO A 25 6.34 18.59 1.20
CA PRO A 25 7.76 18.78 0.89
C PRO A 25 8.65 19.07 2.10
N GLN A 26 8.09 19.55 3.22
CA GLN A 26 8.81 19.76 4.48
C GLN A 26 9.01 18.45 5.27
N PHE A 27 8.29 17.39 4.90
CA PHE A 27 8.48 16.08 5.51
C PHE A 27 9.87 15.55 5.18
N SER A 28 10.59 15.08 6.19
CA SER A 28 11.97 14.63 6.04
C SER A 28 12.21 13.32 6.77
N LEU A 29 13.30 12.64 6.44
CA LEU A 29 13.75 11.45 7.15
C LEU A 29 13.91 11.70 8.65
N ARG A 30 14.39 12.90 9.02
CA ARG A 30 14.57 13.33 10.41
C ARG A 30 13.22 13.52 11.11
N ALA A 31 12.26 14.16 10.44
CA ALA A 31 10.91 14.31 10.96
C ALA A 31 10.24 12.94 11.19
N TRP A 32 10.39 12.02 10.23
CA TRP A 32 9.83 10.68 10.36
C TRP A 32 10.46 9.88 11.49
N ALA A 33 11.79 9.94 11.64
CA ALA A 33 12.49 9.29 12.75
C ALA A 33 12.00 9.80 14.11
N ARG A 34 11.79 11.13 14.26
CA ARG A 34 11.23 11.73 15.48
C ARG A 34 9.80 11.25 15.76
N LEU A 35 8.95 11.16 14.72
CA LEU A 35 7.59 10.63 14.84
C LEU A 35 7.57 9.18 15.34
N LEU A 36 8.57 8.39 14.93
CA LEU A 36 8.77 7.01 15.38
C LEU A 36 9.46 6.91 16.76
N GLY A 37 9.62 8.02 17.48
CA GLY A 37 10.25 8.05 18.81
C GLY A 37 11.76 7.80 18.80
N MET A 38 12.44 7.96 17.66
CA MET A 38 13.89 7.76 17.58
C MET A 38 14.63 9.04 17.99
N LYS A 39 15.71 8.89 18.77
CA LYS A 39 16.58 10.00 19.17
C LYS A 39 17.33 10.63 18.00
N THR A 40 17.73 9.82 17.02
CA THR A 40 18.44 10.25 15.81
C THR A 40 17.84 9.58 14.58
N HIS A 41 18.10 10.13 13.39
CA HIS A 41 17.60 9.59 12.12
C HIS A 41 18.44 8.42 11.57
N THR A 42 19.65 8.24 12.09
CA THR A 42 20.60 7.22 11.62
C THR A 42 20.02 5.81 11.66
N PRO A 43 19.32 5.35 12.72
CA PRO A 43 18.72 4.02 12.72
C PRO A 43 17.71 3.83 11.58
N LEU A 44 16.85 4.82 11.33
CA LEU A 44 15.88 4.78 10.24
C LEU A 44 16.59 4.78 8.88
N GLN A 45 17.62 5.60 8.70
CA GLN A 45 18.43 5.62 7.48
C GLN A 45 19.04 4.24 7.18
N LEU A 46 19.62 3.58 8.18
CA LEU A 46 20.24 2.26 8.03
C LEU A 46 19.20 1.17 7.71
N MET A 47 18.00 1.26 8.29
CA MET A 47 16.90 0.36 7.99
C MET A 47 16.45 0.50 6.53
N LEU A 48 16.21 1.73 6.08
CA LEU A 48 15.83 1.98 4.69
C LEU A 48 16.95 1.58 3.72
N ALA A 49 18.22 1.79 4.08
CA ALA A 49 19.36 1.38 3.26
C ALA A 49 19.63 -0.14 3.25
N SER A 50 18.78 -0.96 3.89
CA SER A 50 19.00 -2.41 4.08
C SER A 50 20.32 -2.77 4.79
N LYS A 51 20.95 -1.81 5.47
CA LYS A 51 22.21 -2.03 6.22
C LYS A 51 21.94 -2.59 7.61
N ARG A 52 20.71 -2.44 8.11
CA ARG A 52 20.26 -3.02 9.37
C ARG A 52 18.83 -3.57 9.21
N PRO A 53 18.52 -4.77 9.72
CA PRO A 53 17.15 -5.27 9.72
C PRO A 53 16.25 -4.39 10.60
N ILE A 54 14.97 -4.32 10.24
CA ILE A 54 13.98 -3.54 11.00
C ILE A 54 13.67 -4.25 12.33
N PRO A 55 13.80 -3.57 13.49
CA PRO A 55 13.38 -4.12 14.77
C PRO A 55 11.85 -4.22 14.89
N LYS A 56 11.34 -5.37 15.35
CA LYS A 56 9.90 -5.60 15.53
C LYS A 56 9.19 -4.54 16.38
N LYS A 57 9.88 -3.97 17.38
CA LYS A 57 9.33 -2.90 18.23
C LYS A 57 8.85 -1.66 17.47
N TYR A 58 9.31 -1.44 16.23
CA TYR A 58 8.86 -0.32 15.40
C TYR A 58 7.64 -0.66 14.54
N ILE A 59 7.19 -1.92 14.47
CA ILE A 59 6.04 -2.32 13.65
C ILE A 59 4.78 -1.53 14.01
N PRO A 60 4.37 -1.42 15.30
CA PRO A 60 3.18 -0.63 15.63
C PRO A 60 3.35 0.86 15.31
N LEU A 61 4.56 1.38 15.44
CA LEU A 61 4.88 2.79 15.16
C LEU A 61 4.83 3.08 13.65
N PHE A 62 5.31 2.15 12.82
CA PHE A 62 5.14 2.23 11.37
C PHE A 62 3.68 2.09 10.98
N GLY A 63 2.95 1.12 11.55
CA GLY A 63 1.51 0.95 11.33
C GLY A 63 0.73 2.23 11.58
N LYS A 64 0.91 2.85 12.75
CA LYS A 64 0.30 4.13 13.09
C LYS A 64 0.75 5.26 12.16
N SER A 65 2.05 5.37 11.87
CA SER A 65 2.58 6.46 11.03
C SER A 65 2.10 6.38 9.58
N LEU A 66 1.85 5.18 9.07
CA LEU A 66 1.43 4.90 7.71
C LEU A 66 -0.09 4.73 7.58
N ASN A 67 -0.80 4.72 8.71
CA ASN A 67 -2.24 4.45 8.80
C ASN A 67 -2.61 3.09 8.19
N LEU A 68 -1.84 2.06 8.58
CA LEU A 68 -2.08 0.68 8.15
C LEU A 68 -3.23 0.06 8.93
N SER A 69 -3.99 -0.81 8.25
CA SER A 69 -4.94 -1.70 8.92
C SER A 69 -4.22 -2.80 9.72
N ASP A 70 -4.94 -3.48 10.62
CA ASP A 70 -4.37 -4.58 11.40
C ASP A 70 -3.80 -5.70 10.51
N GLU A 71 -4.46 -6.00 9.40
CA GLU A 71 -4.01 -7.00 8.43
C GLU A 71 -2.73 -6.56 7.70
N GLU A 72 -2.63 -5.28 7.33
CA GLU A 72 -1.44 -4.72 6.72
C GLU A 72 -0.27 -4.68 7.70
N ILE A 73 -0.53 -4.44 8.99
CA ILE A 73 0.46 -4.51 10.06
C ILE A 73 0.99 -5.94 10.20
N VAL A 74 0.10 -6.95 10.18
CA VAL A 74 0.49 -8.36 10.18
C VAL A 74 1.35 -8.69 8.96
N TYR A 75 0.99 -8.19 7.78
CA TYR A 75 1.79 -8.39 6.58
C TYR A 75 3.18 -7.72 6.67
N LEU A 76 3.25 -6.51 7.20
CA LEU A 76 4.51 -5.82 7.49
C LEU A 76 5.40 -6.64 8.44
N GLU A 77 4.81 -7.23 9.48
CA GLU A 77 5.53 -8.12 10.39
C GLU A 77 6.12 -9.33 9.66
N ILE A 78 5.33 -10.00 8.82
CA ILE A 78 5.78 -11.16 8.03
C ILE A 78 6.95 -10.77 7.10
N MET A 79 6.88 -9.61 6.45
CA MET A 79 7.98 -9.08 5.64
C MET A 79 9.26 -8.86 6.45
N ILE A 80 9.14 -8.35 7.68
CA ILE A 80 10.28 -8.12 8.57
C ILE A 80 10.84 -9.45 9.09
N ASP A 81 9.99 -10.43 9.39
CA ASP A 81 10.43 -11.77 9.77
C ASP A 81 11.18 -12.47 8.65
N HIS A 82 10.67 -12.38 7.42
CA HIS A 82 11.34 -12.87 6.24
C HIS A 82 12.73 -12.22 6.06
N GLN A 83 12.84 -10.90 6.24
CA GLN A 83 14.13 -10.18 6.16
C GLN A 83 15.13 -10.66 7.23
N ARG A 84 14.65 -11.05 8.42
CA ARG A 84 15.48 -11.42 9.58
C ARG A 84 15.83 -12.90 9.64
N ALA A 85 15.14 -13.73 8.87
CA ALA A 85 15.34 -15.18 8.85
C ALA A 85 16.79 -15.54 8.51
N ARG A 86 17.41 -16.39 9.34
CA ARG A 86 18.84 -16.74 9.21
C ARG A 86 19.08 -18.00 8.38
N ASN A 87 18.10 -18.91 8.37
CA ASN A 87 18.18 -20.15 7.63
C ASN A 87 17.12 -20.20 6.52
N GLU A 88 17.38 -21.04 5.52
CA GLU A 88 16.52 -21.15 4.34
C GLU A 88 15.12 -21.70 4.69
N GLU A 89 15.02 -22.56 5.71
CA GLU A 89 13.73 -23.08 6.17
C GLU A 89 12.84 -21.97 6.76
N GLN A 90 13.38 -21.07 7.57
CA GLN A 90 12.67 -19.91 8.12
C GLN A 90 12.28 -18.94 7.02
N LYS A 91 13.19 -18.67 6.07
CA LYS A 91 12.87 -17.82 4.90
C LYS A 91 11.70 -18.41 4.12
N LYS A 92 11.76 -19.70 3.80
CA LYS A 92 10.67 -20.40 3.11
C LYS A 92 9.35 -20.30 3.88
N LYS A 93 9.34 -20.63 5.18
CA LYS A 93 8.14 -20.52 6.02
C LYS A 93 7.55 -19.11 6.04
N CYS A 94 8.39 -18.07 6.13
CA CYS A 94 7.92 -16.68 6.10
C CYS A 94 7.40 -16.29 4.71
N PHE A 95 8.07 -16.73 3.65
CA PHE A 95 7.65 -16.48 2.27
C PHE A 95 6.31 -17.14 1.95
N ASP A 96 6.13 -18.41 2.34
CA ASP A 96 4.87 -19.14 2.18
C ASP A 96 3.72 -18.42 2.89
N ARG A 97 3.94 -17.96 4.14
CA ARG A 97 2.96 -17.13 4.88
C ARG A 97 2.65 -15.82 4.16
N MET A 98 3.66 -15.17 3.58
CA MET A 98 3.49 -13.93 2.83
C MET A 98 2.61 -14.13 1.59
N GLN A 99 2.83 -15.20 0.84
CA GLN A 99 2.02 -15.53 -0.35
C GLN A 99 0.58 -15.83 0.03
N ASN A 100 0.33 -16.56 1.12
CA ASN A 100 -1.03 -16.87 1.56
C ASN A 100 -1.84 -15.60 1.88
N VAL A 101 -1.25 -14.65 2.62
CA VAL A 101 -1.89 -13.37 2.94
C VAL A 101 -2.08 -12.53 1.68
N ARG A 102 -1.06 -12.47 0.82
CA ARG A 102 -1.12 -11.72 -0.45
C ARG A 102 -2.21 -12.24 -1.36
N ASN A 103 -2.28 -13.56 -1.59
CA ASN A 103 -3.25 -14.18 -2.49
C ASN A 103 -4.68 -13.94 -1.99
N SER A 104 -4.91 -14.08 -0.68
CA SER A 104 -6.20 -13.77 -0.08
C SER A 104 -6.65 -12.33 -0.37
N LYS A 105 -5.72 -11.36 -0.38
CA LYS A 105 -6.04 -9.93 -0.56
C LYS A 105 -6.09 -9.49 -2.01
N LEU A 106 -5.25 -10.03 -2.88
CA LEU A 106 -5.27 -9.70 -4.31
C LEU A 106 -6.50 -10.27 -5.02
N SER A 107 -6.94 -11.49 -4.67
CA SER A 107 -8.18 -12.07 -5.23
C SER A 107 -9.44 -11.30 -4.81
N GLN A 108 -9.41 -10.60 -3.67
CA GLN A 108 -10.51 -9.72 -3.24
C GLN A 108 -10.48 -8.36 -3.96
N ALA A 109 -9.29 -7.83 -4.27
CA ALA A 109 -9.13 -6.56 -4.96
C ALA A 109 -9.61 -6.60 -6.43
N GLU A 110 -9.57 -7.77 -7.08
CA GLU A 110 -10.11 -7.96 -8.44
C GLU A 110 -11.65 -8.01 -8.48
N THR A 111 -12.32 -8.15 -7.33
CA THR A 111 -13.79 -8.23 -7.26
C THR A 111 -14.46 -6.86 -7.05
N THR A 112 -13.74 -5.83 -6.61
CA THR A 112 -14.32 -4.50 -6.28
C THR A 112 -14.30 -3.49 -7.45
N VAL A 113 -14.11 -3.94 -8.70
CA VAL A 113 -14.07 -3.05 -9.89
C VAL A 113 -15.30 -3.22 -10.81
N GLN A 114 -16.41 -3.80 -10.34
CA GLN A 114 -17.61 -4.02 -11.17
C GLN A 114 -18.94 -3.52 -10.57
N GLU A 115 -18.93 -2.50 -9.71
CA GLU A 115 -20.18 -1.90 -9.19
C GLU A 115 -20.24 -0.37 -9.33
N GLU A 116 -19.75 0.19 -10.44
CA GLU A 116 -20.18 1.53 -10.91
C GLU A 116 -20.22 1.52 -12.44
N GLU A 117 -21.19 0.81 -13.04
CA GLU A 117 -21.83 1.11 -14.33
C GLU A 117 -22.75 -0.04 -14.71
N LYS A 118 -23.95 -0.07 -14.11
CA LYS A 118 -25.08 -0.83 -14.69
C LYS A 118 -26.37 -0.07 -14.47
N ALA A 119 -26.44 1.14 -15.01
CA ALA A 119 -27.71 1.75 -15.36
C ALA A 119 -28.18 1.11 -16.68
N PRO A 120 -29.37 0.46 -16.72
CA PRO A 120 -29.84 -0.20 -17.92
C PRO A 120 -30.20 0.82 -18.99
N GLY A 121 -29.68 0.58 -20.20
CA GLY A 121 -29.92 1.42 -21.36
C GLY A 121 -31.39 1.45 -21.79
N LEU A 122 -31.78 2.58 -22.38
CA LEU A 122 -32.81 2.63 -23.41
C LEU A 122 -32.38 3.66 -24.45
N VAL A 123 -31.71 3.19 -25.50
CA VAL A 123 -31.63 3.90 -26.77
C VAL A 123 -32.94 3.62 -27.49
N LEU A 124 -33.78 4.64 -27.64
CA LEU A 124 -34.87 4.64 -28.62
C LEU A 124 -34.61 5.76 -29.63
N ILE A 125 -34.08 5.33 -30.77
CA ILE A 125 -34.09 6.05 -32.04
C ILE A 125 -35.54 6.09 -32.52
N LYS A 126 -36.07 7.29 -32.80
CA LYS A 126 -37.23 7.53 -33.66
C LYS A 126 -36.91 8.79 -34.47
N THR A 127 -36.38 8.61 -35.68
CA THR A 127 -37.06 8.82 -36.98
C THR A 127 -37.38 10.28 -37.27
N GLU A 128 -36.76 10.79 -38.33
CA GLU A 128 -37.11 12.01 -39.06
C GLU A 128 -38.60 11.99 -39.46
N GLU A 129 -39.32 13.09 -39.20
CA GLU A 129 -40.40 13.53 -40.09
C GLU A 129 -40.40 15.07 -40.18
N ASN A 130 -40.38 15.50 -41.44
CA ASN A 130 -40.51 16.82 -42.02
C ASN A 130 -41.92 17.41 -41.78
N SER A 131 -42.04 18.71 -41.41
CA SER A 131 -43.15 19.61 -41.81
C SER A 131 -43.13 20.97 -41.08
N VAL A 132 -42.67 22.00 -41.79
CA VAL A 132 -43.36 23.28 -42.09
C VAL A 132 -44.12 24.07 -40.98
N ASN A 133 -43.70 25.35 -40.86
CA ASN A 133 -44.46 26.61 -40.70
C ASN A 133 -44.61 27.36 -39.36
N ALA A 134 -44.26 28.65 -39.47
CA ALA A 134 -45.00 29.86 -39.11
C ALA A 134 -44.74 30.58 -37.76
N TYR A 135 -44.62 31.91 -37.91
CA TYR A 135 -44.61 33.04 -36.94
C TYR A 135 -43.30 33.23 -36.15
N ASN A 136 -42.60 34.37 -36.14
CA ASN A 136 -42.80 35.75 -36.62
C ASN A 136 -41.42 36.35 -36.96
#